data_AF-A0A7W9UU76-F1
#
_entry.id   AF-A0A7W9UU76-F1
#
_cell.length_a   1.000
_cell.length_b   1.000
_cell.length_c   1.000
_cell.angle_alpha   90.00
_cell.angle_beta   90.00
_cell.angle_gamma   90.00
#
_symmetry.space_group_name_H-M   'P 1'
#
loop_
_entity.id
_entity.type
_entity.pdbx_description
1 polymer ?
#
loop_
_entity_poly.entity_id
_entity_poly.type
_entity_poly.pdbx_seq_one_letter_code
_entity_poly.pdbx_strand_id
1 'polypeptide(L)' 'MENPHHADGAAAVRRARFSTLPERIRYEDMTEVKTVAPHDPARYAHDPERSWTSFSCLAVDLGL' A
#
# COMPACT_ATOMS: atom_id res chain seq x y z
N MET A 1 -13.45 29.65 -30.58
CA MET A 1 -14.72 29.42 -29.86
C MET A 1 -14.76 27.96 -29.50
N GLU A 2 -14.32 27.61 -28.29
CA GLU A 2 -14.38 26.23 -27.80
C GLU A 2 -15.85 25.82 -27.59
N ASN A 3 -16.25 24.71 -28.22
CA ASN A 3 -17.62 24.22 -28.15
C ASN A 3 -17.80 23.48 -26.81
N PRO A 4 -18.57 24.04 -25.85
CA PRO A 4 -18.67 23.53 -24.48
C PRO A 4 -19.13 22.06 -24.43
N HIS A 5 -19.93 21.64 -25.40
CA HIS A 5 -20.42 20.26 -25.51
C HIS A 5 -19.30 19.23 -25.77
N HIS A 6 -18.18 19.63 -26.36
CA HIS A 6 -17.04 18.74 -26.60
C HIS A 6 -16.23 18.49 -25.31
N ALA A 7 -16.11 19.51 -24.46
CA ALA A 7 -15.43 19.41 -23.17
C ALA A 7 -16.20 18.50 -22.19
N ASP A 8 -17.53 18.59 -22.20
CA ASP A 8 -18.40 17.76 -21.36
C ASP A 8 -18.34 16.27 -21.72
N GLY A 9 -18.36 15.95 -23.02
CA GLY A 9 -18.21 14.57 -23.51
C GLY A 9 -16.87 13.95 -23.14
N ALA A 10 -15.77 14.69 -23.32
CA ALA A 10 -14.44 14.24 -22.92
C ALA A 10 -14.34 14.03 -21.38
N ALA A 11 -15.01 14.87 -20.60
CA ALA A 11 -15.06 14.73 -19.15
C ALA A 11 -15.88 13.51 -18.70
N ALA A 12 -16.95 13.16 -19.41
CA ALA A 12 -17.75 11.95 -19.16
C ALA A 12 -16.93 10.68 -19.44
N VAL A 13 -16.19 10.64 -20.56
CA VAL A 13 -15.29 9.52 -20.90
C VAL A 13 -14.21 9.32 -19.84
N ARG A 14 -13.61 10.41 -19.32
CA ARG A 14 -12.63 10.32 -18.24
C ARG A 14 -13.24 9.76 -16.95
N ARG A 15 -14.43 10.21 -16.54
CA ARG A 15 -15.12 9.68 -15.36
C ARG A 15 -15.52 8.22 -15.51
N ALA A 16 -15.92 7.78 -16.71
CA ALA A 16 -16.18 6.37 -16.97
C ALA A 16 -14.91 5.52 -16.83
N ARG A 17 -13.75 6.05 -17.26
CA ARG A 17 -12.46 5.34 -17.17
C ARG A 17 -11.83 5.35 -15.77
N PHE A 18 -11.95 6.47 -15.06
CA PHE A 18 -11.21 6.73 -13.82
C PHE A 18 -12.10 6.86 -12.59
N SER A 19 -13.41 6.60 -12.72
CA SER A 19 -14.43 6.83 -11.70
C SER A 19 -14.49 8.29 -11.21
N THR A 20 -15.35 8.55 -10.23
CA THR A 20 -15.36 9.84 -9.53
C THR A 20 -14.42 9.79 -8.34
N LEU A 21 -13.88 10.93 -7.93
CA LEU A 21 -13.13 11.00 -6.68
C LEU A 21 -14.07 10.58 -5.52
N PRO A 22 -13.64 9.69 -4.62
CA PRO A 22 -14.39 9.37 -3.41
C PRO A 22 -14.59 10.60 -2.52
N GLU A 23 -15.54 10.51 -1.59
CA GLU A 23 -15.69 11.53 -0.56
C GLU A 23 -14.41 11.67 0.27
N ARG A 24 -14.17 12.88 0.78
CA ARG A 24 -13.00 13.15 1.62
C ARG A 24 -13.16 12.41 2.95
N ILE A 25 -12.12 11.67 3.33
CA ILE A 25 -12.03 11.00 4.64
C ILE A 25 -12.06 12.05 5.75
N ARG A 26 -12.82 11.79 6.82
CA ARG A 26 -12.89 12.69 7.96
C ARG A 26 -11.56 12.73 8.69
N TYR A 27 -11.24 13.87 9.31
CA TYR A 27 -9.93 14.04 9.93
C TYR A 27 -9.68 13.03 11.06
N GLU A 28 -10.72 12.70 11.83
CA GLU A 28 -10.70 11.69 12.89
C GLU A 28 -10.40 10.26 12.40
N ASP A 29 -10.64 9.98 11.11
CA ASP A 29 -10.41 8.67 10.49
C ASP A 29 -9.06 8.61 9.74
N MET A 30 -8.32 9.72 9.69
CA MET A 30 -7.00 9.79 9.05
C MET A 30 -5.90 9.31 10.01
N THR A 31 -4.92 8.56 9.50
CA THR A 31 -3.71 8.22 10.24
C THR A 31 -2.62 9.26 10.04
N GLU A 32 -1.94 9.66 11.11
CA GLU A 32 -0.80 10.57 11.02
C GLU A 32 0.41 9.92 10.34
N VAL A 33 1.14 10.71 9.55
CA VAL A 33 2.42 10.30 9.00
C VAL A 33 3.45 10.28 10.12
N LYS A 34 4.06 9.12 10.34
CA LYS A 34 5.15 8.94 11.30
C LYS A 34 6.47 8.70 10.57
N THR A 35 7.51 9.42 10.96
CA THR A 35 8.87 9.18 10.47
C THR A 35 9.28 7.76 10.81
N VAL A 36 9.74 7.01 9.80
CA VAL A 36 10.31 5.67 10.01
C VAL A 36 11.63 5.83 10.76
N ALA A 37 11.85 4.98 11.76
CA ALA A 37 13.14 4.93 12.44
C ALA A 37 14.27 4.67 11.42
N PRO A 38 15.49 5.19 11.64
CA PRO A 38 16.64 4.87 10.80
C PRO A 38 16.76 3.36 10.58
N HIS A 39 17.18 2.97 9.38
CA HIS A 39 17.41 1.56 9.06
C HIS A 39 18.46 1.00 10.01
N ASP A 40 18.08 0.01 10.80
CA ASP A 40 19.01 -0.76 11.63
C ASP A 40 19.55 -1.94 10.78
N PRO A 41 20.81 -1.91 10.34
CA PRO A 41 21.39 -3.00 9.57
C PRO A 41 21.50 -4.30 10.39
N ALA A 42 21.62 -4.21 11.72
CA ALA A 42 21.69 -5.39 12.58
C ALA A 42 20.34 -6.13 12.66
N ARG A 43 19.22 -5.41 12.49
CA ARG A 43 17.86 -6.00 12.47
C ARG A 43 17.66 -7.02 11.35
N TYR A 44 18.41 -6.88 10.25
CA TYR A 44 18.35 -7.78 9.09
C TYR A 44 19.64 -8.58 8.90
N ALA A 45 20.58 -8.49 9.84
CA ALA A 45 21.79 -9.30 9.80
C ALA A 45 21.42 -10.78 9.93
N HIS A 46 22.12 -11.63 9.16
CA HIS A 46 21.92 -13.07 9.24
C HIS A 46 22.41 -13.58 10.60
N ASP A 47 21.46 -14.09 11.39
CA ASP A 47 21.72 -14.76 12.66
C ASP A 47 21.43 -16.25 12.49
N PRO A 48 22.45 -17.11 12.43
CA PRO A 48 22.26 -18.54 12.21
C PRO A 48 21.50 -19.21 13.36
N GLU A 49 21.71 -18.79 14.62
CA GLU A 49 21.02 -19.35 15.79
C GLU A 49 19.54 -18.97 15.80
N ARG A 50 19.22 -17.71 15.46
CA ARG A 50 17.83 -17.26 15.33
C ARG A 50 17.11 -17.86 14.12
N SER A 51 17.84 -18.21 13.07
CA SER A 51 17.28 -18.84 11.86
C SER A 51 16.66 -20.20 12.17
N TRP A 52 17.22 -20.99 13.09
CA TRP A 52 16.67 -22.29 13.52
C TRP A 52 15.26 -22.18 14.10
N THR A 53 14.91 -21.05 14.75
CA THR A 53 13.56 -20.84 15.30
C THR A 53 12.50 -20.76 14.19
N SER A 54 12.86 -20.15 13.05
CA SER A 54 11.96 -20.01 11.89
C SER A 54 11.78 -21.31 11.09
N PHE A 55 12.70 -22.26 11.22
CA PHE A 55 12.59 -23.57 10.56
C PHE A 55 11.53 -24.47 11.19
N SER A 56 11.06 -24.18 12.40
CA SER A 56 10.04 -24.98 13.09
C SER A 56 8.70 -25.02 12.33
N CYS A 57 8.19 -23.88 11.88
CA CYS A 57 6.96 -23.82 11.08
C CYS A 57 7.11 -24.55 9.74
N LEU A 58 8.25 -24.34 9.06
CA LEU A 58 8.54 -24.99 7.79
C LEU A 58 8.67 -26.52 7.94
N ALA A 59 9.27 -27.01 9.03
CA ALA A 59 9.38 -28.44 9.31
C ALA A 59 8.00 -29.07 9.55
N VAL A 60 7.11 -28.37 10.27
CA VAL A 60 5.71 -28.81 10.45
C VAL A 60 4.98 -28.87 9.10
N ASP A 61 5.13 -27.85 8.24
CA ASP A 61 4.49 -27.84 6.92
C ASP A 61 5.01 -28.97 6.00
N LEU A 62 6.25 -29.41 6.20
CA LEU A 62 6.88 -30.51 5.45
C LEU A 62 6.72 -31.89 6.11
N GLY A 63 6.20 -31.95 7.34
CA GLY A 63 6.01 -33.20 8.09
C GLY A 63 7.32 -33.86 8.58
N LEU A 64 8.35 -33.07 8.86
CA LEU A 64 9.66 -33.52 9.38
C LEU A 64 9.71 -33.56 10.92
#